data_AF-A0A6B2CPU2-F1
#
_entry.id   AF-A0A6B2CPU2-F1
#
_cell.length_a   1.000
_cell.length_b   1.000
_cell.length_c   1.000
_cell.angle_alpha   90.00
_cell.angle_beta   90.00
_cell.angle_gamma   90.00
#
_symmetry.space_group_name_H-M   'P 1'
#
loop_
_entity.id
_entity.type
_entity.pdbx_description
1 polymer ?
#
loop_
_entity_poly.entity_id
_entity_poly.type
_entity_poly.pdbx_seq_one_letter_code
_entity_poly.pdbx_strand_id
1 'polypeptide(L)'
;MRPFSFKAPKGLEADLDWLSVATGLSRPEIIRQAVRETLDYIRERGELPRTSYVPYGDGSWRLHPFTVRVEDRLYRELERAAARLNVPMSEVVRTALYRYIERKGRKLRPYRGKYIRVYYGGLRSLW
;
A
#
# COMPACT_ATOMS: atom_id res chain seq x y z
N MET A 1 -17.32 -8.13 6.84
CA MET A 1 -15.89 -7.69 6.80
C MET A 1 -15.06 -8.78 7.46
N ARG A 2 -14.07 -9.31 6.74
CA ARG A 2 -13.21 -10.40 7.20
C ARG A 2 -11.80 -9.87 7.49
N PRO A 3 -11.16 -10.28 8.60
CA PRO A 3 -9.76 -9.98 8.82
C PRO A 3 -8.90 -10.76 7.83
N PHE A 4 -7.91 -10.08 7.24
CA PHE A 4 -6.89 -10.66 6.39
C PHE A 4 -5.53 -10.24 6.91
N SER A 5 -4.70 -11.23 7.23
CA SER A 5 -3.37 -10.99 7.76
C SER A 5 -2.31 -11.32 6.72
N PHE A 6 -1.32 -10.43 6.58
CA PHE A 6 -0.18 -10.62 5.69
C PHE A 6 1.08 -10.04 6.32
N LYS A 7 2.25 -10.42 5.79
CA LYS A 7 3.53 -9.90 6.28
C LYS A 7 4.01 -8.75 5.38
N ALA A 8 4.44 -7.64 5.97
CA ALA A 8 5.00 -6.50 5.25
C ALA A 8 6.07 -5.77 6.09
N PRO A 9 6.96 -4.97 5.47
CA PRO A 9 7.94 -4.17 6.20
C PRO A 9 7.24 -3.17 7.13
N LYS A 10 7.83 -2.92 8.31
CA LYS A 10 7.28 -2.02 9.33
C LYS A 10 6.97 -0.61 8.81
N GLY A 11 7.78 -0.15 7.84
CA GLY A 11 7.60 1.14 7.18
C GLY A 11 6.25 1.37 6.53
N LEU A 12 5.55 0.29 6.18
CA LEU A 12 4.23 0.39 5.56
C LEU A 12 3.21 1.07 6.48
N GLU A 13 3.28 0.92 7.80
CA GLU A 13 2.36 1.64 8.72
C GLU A 13 2.56 3.14 8.64
N ALA A 14 3.82 3.59 8.75
CA ALA A 14 4.17 5.00 8.69
C ALA A 14 3.78 5.62 7.34
N ASP A 15 3.94 4.86 6.26
CA ASP A 15 3.55 5.30 4.91
C ASP A 15 2.02 5.40 4.77
N LEU A 16 1.27 4.48 5.36
CA LEU A 16 -0.19 4.53 5.38
C LEU A 16 -0.72 5.66 6.28
N ASP A 17 -0.06 5.94 7.40
CA ASP A 17 -0.39 7.08 8.27
C ASP A 17 -0.18 8.41 7.57
N TRP A 18 0.99 8.56 6.97
CA TRP A 18 1.30 9.75 6.20
C TRP A 18 0.30 9.93 5.05
N LEU A 19 -0.06 8.86 4.35
CA LEU A 19 -1.04 8.93 3.27
C LEU A 19 -2.44 9.28 3.79
N SER A 20 -2.82 8.73 4.96
CA SER A 20 -4.08 9.05 5.63
C SER A 20 -4.20 10.54 5.95
N VAL A 21 -3.13 11.15 6.49
CA VAL A 21 -3.06 12.60 6.73
C VAL A 21 -3.11 13.38 5.42
N ALA A 22 -2.37 12.95 4.40
CA ALA A 22 -2.26 13.67 3.13
C ALA A 22 -3.54 13.63 2.29
N THR A 23 -4.34 12.55 2.36
CA THR A 23 -5.58 12.41 1.59
C THR A 23 -6.84 12.66 2.40
N GLY A 24 -6.75 12.77 3.73
CA GLY A 24 -7.90 12.86 4.62
C GLY A 24 -8.73 11.58 4.70
N LEU A 25 -8.20 10.45 4.21
CA LEU A 25 -8.90 9.15 4.18
C LEU A 25 -8.43 8.29 5.33
N SER A 26 -9.29 7.44 5.88
CA SER A 26 -8.89 6.47 6.90
C SER A 26 -8.02 5.35 6.30
N ARG A 27 -7.14 4.74 7.10
CA ARG A 27 -6.32 3.59 6.64
C ARG A 27 -7.16 2.48 5.96
N PRO A 28 -8.31 2.05 6.51
CA PRO A 28 -9.13 1.02 5.87
C PRO A 28 -9.70 1.44 4.51
N GLU A 29 -10.03 2.72 4.32
CA GLU A 29 -10.49 3.24 3.03
C GLU A 29 -9.37 3.25 1.99
N ILE A 30 -8.17 3.70 2.39
CA ILE A 30 -6.97 3.65 1.56
C ILE A 30 -6.70 2.21 1.10
N ILE A 31 -6.73 1.25 2.02
CA ILE A 31 -6.50 -0.17 1.70
C ILE A 31 -7.57 -0.68 0.73
N ARG A 32 -8.85 -0.39 0.97
CA ARG A 32 -9.95 -0.81 0.09
C ARG A 32 -9.79 -0.22 -1.31
N GLN A 33 -9.46 1.07 -1.41
CA GLN A 33 -9.28 1.73 -2.69
C GLN A 33 -8.07 1.17 -3.44
N ALA A 34 -6.93 1.00 -2.75
CA ALA A 34 -5.72 0.41 -3.33
C ALA A 34 -5.97 -0.99 -3.92
N VAL A 35 -6.69 -1.83 -3.16
CA VAL A 35 -7.06 -3.19 -3.60
C VAL A 35 -8.00 -3.14 -4.80
N ARG A 36 -9.05 -2.31 -4.77
CA ARG A 36 -9.99 -2.17 -5.90
C ARG A 36 -9.28 -1.72 -7.18
N GLU A 37 -8.50 -0.64 -7.11
CA GLU A 37 -7.73 -0.13 -8.27
C GLU A 37 -6.79 -1.20 -8.85
N THR A 38 -6.23 -2.06 -8.00
CA THR A 38 -5.32 -3.12 -8.43
C THR A 38 -6.08 -4.29 -9.05
N LEU A 39 -7.22 -4.68 -8.50
CA LEU A 39 -8.08 -5.70 -9.09
C LEU A 39 -8.60 -5.27 -10.46
N ASP A 40 -9.00 -4.00 -10.61
CA ASP A 40 -9.44 -3.46 -11.89
C ASP A 40 -8.30 -3.50 -12.92
N TYR A 41 -7.09 -3.09 -12.53
CA TYR A 41 -5.91 -3.25 -13.39
C TYR A 41 -5.64 -4.71 -13.78
N ILE A 42 -5.72 -5.64 -12.83
CA ILE A 42 -5.52 -7.06 -13.09
C ILE A 42 -6.60 -7.59 -14.04
N ARG A 43 -7.85 -7.13 -13.93
CA ARG A 43 -8.93 -7.49 -14.87
C ARG A 43 -8.62 -7.01 -16.28
N GLU A 44 -8.15 -5.77 -16.43
CA GLU A 44 -7.84 -5.17 -17.72
C GLU A 44 -6.58 -5.73 -18.38
N ARG A 45 -5.52 -5.96 -17.60
CA ARG A 45 -4.19 -6.29 -18.13
C ARG A 45 -3.80 -7.76 -17.97
N GLY A 46 -4.49 -8.50 -17.12
CA GLY A 46 -4.20 -9.91 -16.87
C GLY A 46 -2.92 -10.18 -16.08
N GLU A 47 -2.28 -9.15 -15.51
CA GLU A 47 -1.02 -9.25 -14.77
C GLU A 47 -1.01 -8.38 -13.51
N LEU A 48 -0.08 -8.68 -12.58
CA LEU A 48 0.18 -7.79 -11.45
C LEU A 48 0.85 -6.50 -11.94
N PRO A 49 0.45 -5.33 -11.41
CA PRO A 49 1.13 -4.10 -11.76
C PRO A 49 2.54 -4.09 -11.18
N ARG A 50 3.50 -3.67 -11.99
CA ARG A 50 4.88 -3.45 -11.53
C ARG A 50 4.93 -2.24 -10.61
N THR A 51 5.66 -2.35 -9.51
CA THR A 51 5.92 -1.25 -8.59
C THR A 51 7.40 -1.20 -8.26
N SER A 52 7.96 0.01 -8.23
CA SER A 52 9.34 0.25 -7.77
C SER A 52 9.39 0.69 -6.30
N TYR A 53 8.23 0.64 -5.63
CA TYR A 53 8.08 1.13 -4.28
C TYR A 53 8.76 0.22 -3.26
N VAL A 54 9.55 0.84 -2.40
CA VAL A 54 10.12 0.20 -1.22
C VAL A 54 9.55 0.93 0.01
N PRO A 55 8.83 0.22 0.91
CA PRO A 55 8.30 0.81 2.14
C PRO A 55 9.40 1.43 3.01
N TYR A 56 9.09 2.50 3.72
CA TYR A 56 10.08 3.26 4.49
C TYR A 56 10.46 2.55 5.79
N GLY A 57 11.37 1.59 5.74
CA GLY A 57 11.79 0.81 6.90
C GLY A 57 12.76 1.53 7.84
N ASP A 58 12.92 0.98 9.03
CA ASP A 58 13.99 1.27 9.99
C ASP A 58 15.38 0.75 9.54
N GLY A 59 15.56 0.49 8.24
CA GLY A 59 16.71 -0.21 7.68
C GLY A 59 16.67 -1.72 7.87
N SER A 60 15.69 -2.28 8.59
CA SER A 60 15.53 -3.73 8.73
C SER A 60 14.59 -4.29 7.65
N TRP A 61 15.04 -5.33 6.95
CA TRP A 61 14.22 -6.11 6.00
C TRP A 61 13.24 -7.06 6.70
N ARG A 62 12.96 -6.83 7.99
CA ARG A 62 12.10 -7.70 8.79
C ARG A 62 10.64 -7.46 8.42
N LEU A 63 9.95 -8.55 8.09
CA LEU A 63 8.53 -8.51 7.79
C LEU A 63 7.73 -8.69 9.08
N HIS A 64 6.81 -7.76 9.34
CA HIS A 64 5.90 -7.79 10.48
C HIS A 64 4.51 -8.23 10.05
N PRO A 65 3.72 -8.86 10.93
CA PRO A 65 2.33 -9.18 10.65
C PRO A 65 1.48 -7.90 10.61
N PHE A 66 0.72 -7.74 9.55
CA PHE A 66 -0.29 -6.70 9.33
C PHE A 66 -1.64 -7.37 9.22
N THR A 67 -2.65 -6.84 9.91
CA THR A 67 -4.03 -7.31 9.77
C THR A 67 -4.90 -6.19 9.26
N VAL A 68 -5.62 -6.44 8.17
CA VAL A 68 -6.53 -5.48 7.55
C VAL A 68 -7.93 -6.08 7.48
N ARG A 69 -8.95 -5.25 7.64
CA ARG A 69 -10.34 -5.69 7.48
C ARG A 69 -10.79 -5.40 6.06
N VAL A 70 -11.19 -6.45 5.35
CA VAL A 70 -11.60 -6.39 3.94
C VAL A 70 -13.07 -6.81 3.83
N GLU A 71 -13.82 -6.20 2.92
CA GLU A 71 -15.19 -6.62 2.62
C GLU A 71 -15.19 -8.04 2.03
N ASP A 72 -16.19 -8.85 2.37
CA ASP A 72 -16.22 -10.28 1.97
C ASP A 72 -16.25 -10.45 0.44
N ARG A 73 -16.93 -9.54 -0.26
CA ARG A 73 -16.91 -9.48 -1.72
C ARG A 73 -15.49 -9.22 -2.25
N LEU A 74 -14.81 -8.21 -1.72
CA LEU A 74 -13.46 -7.83 -2.13
C LEU A 74 -12.44 -8.94 -1.79
N TYR A 75 -12.63 -9.65 -0.69
CA TYR A 75 -11.84 -10.81 -0.30
C TYR A 75 -11.93 -11.93 -1.34
N ARG A 76 -13.16 -12.29 -1.77
CA ARG A 76 -13.37 -13.31 -2.82
C ARG A 76 -12.77 -12.88 -4.16
N GLU A 77 -12.85 -11.60 -4.50
CA GLU A 77 -12.23 -11.08 -5.72
C GLU A 77 -10.70 -11.16 -5.67
N LEU A 78 -10.10 -10.83 -4.53
CA LEU A 78 -8.67 -11.02 -4.28
C LEU A 78 -8.25 -12.48 -4.41
N GLU A 79 -9.01 -13.40 -3.84
CA GLU A 79 -8.72 -14.84 -3.90
C GLU A 79 -8.74 -15.36 -5.34
N ARG A 80 -9.75 -14.97 -6.12
CA ARG A 80 -9.83 -15.32 -7.56
C ARG A 80 -8.69 -14.73 -8.37
N ALA A 81 -8.34 -13.46 -8.14
CA ALA A 81 -7.25 -12.80 -8.83
C ALA A 81 -5.89 -13.47 -8.51
N ALA A 82 -5.66 -13.77 -7.23
CA ALA A 82 -4.47 -14.48 -6.75
C ALA A 82 -4.34 -15.87 -7.40
N ALA A 83 -5.44 -16.65 -7.41
CA ALA A 83 -5.48 -17.96 -8.05
C ALA A 83 -5.21 -17.89 -9.55
N ARG A 84 -5.84 -16.93 -10.26
CA ARG A 84 -5.65 -16.74 -11.71
C ARG A 84 -4.21 -16.39 -12.08
N LEU A 85 -3.53 -15.63 -11.22
CA LEU A 85 -2.15 -15.20 -11.43
C LEU A 85 -1.11 -16.16 -10.84
N ASN A 86 -1.56 -17.22 -10.16
CA ASN A 86 -0.71 -18.18 -9.44
C ASN A 86 0.25 -17.49 -8.43
N VAL A 87 -0.27 -16.51 -7.70
CA VAL A 87 0.48 -15.76 -6.66
C VAL A 87 -0.31 -15.78 -5.35
N PRO A 88 0.35 -15.66 -4.18
CA PRO A 88 -0.37 -15.56 -2.92
C PRO A 88 -1.17 -14.24 -2.82
N MET A 89 -2.36 -14.28 -2.20
CA MET A 89 -3.18 -13.08 -1.95
C MET A 89 -2.38 -11.97 -1.24
N SER A 90 -1.44 -12.34 -0.37
CA SER A 90 -0.58 -11.39 0.35
C SER A 90 0.32 -10.57 -0.56
N GLU A 91 0.70 -11.11 -1.72
CA GLU A 91 1.50 -10.41 -2.73
C GLU A 91 0.63 -9.47 -3.56
N VAL A 92 -0.59 -9.88 -3.90
CA VAL A 92 -1.57 -8.99 -4.55
C VAL A 92 -1.86 -7.78 -3.67
N VAL A 93 -2.11 -8.00 -2.37
CA VAL A 93 -2.38 -6.91 -1.42
C VAL A 93 -1.16 -6.02 -1.19
N ARG A 94 0.04 -6.60 -1.02
CA ARG A 94 1.28 -5.81 -0.91
C ARG A 94 1.49 -4.93 -2.14
N THR A 95 1.40 -5.53 -3.33
CA THR A 95 1.56 -4.83 -4.61
C THR A 95 0.52 -3.72 -4.77
N ALA A 96 -0.72 -3.98 -4.36
CA ALA A 96 -1.78 -2.99 -4.38
C ALA A 96 -1.46 -1.76 -3.53
N LEU A 97 -1.05 -1.99 -2.28
CA LEU A 97 -0.67 -0.91 -1.36
C LEU A 97 0.55 -0.16 -1.88
N TYR A 98 1.57 -0.88 -2.34
CA TYR A 98 2.82 -0.31 -2.86
C TYR A 98 2.57 0.58 -4.07
N ARG A 99 1.79 0.10 -5.03
CA ARG A 99 1.42 0.88 -6.20
C ARG A 99 0.58 2.09 -5.83
N TYR A 100 -0.37 1.96 -4.91
CA TYR A 100 -1.21 3.07 -4.48
C TYR A 100 -0.38 4.16 -3.81
N ILE A 101 0.50 3.78 -2.88
CA ILE A 101 1.45 4.69 -2.24
C ILE A 101 2.42 5.27 -3.26
N GLU A 102 2.88 4.51 -4.26
CA GLU A 102 3.76 5.03 -5.31
C GLU A 102 3.06 6.11 -6.14
N ARG A 103 1.82 5.87 -6.59
CA ARG A 103 1.06 6.80 -7.43
C ARG A 103 0.63 8.06 -6.70
N LYS A 104 0.19 7.92 -5.45
CA LYS A 104 -0.29 9.04 -4.62
C LYS A 104 0.87 9.72 -3.89
N GLY A 105 1.81 8.93 -3.39
CA GLY A 105 2.94 9.38 -2.62
C GLY A 105 4.04 10.04 -3.42
N ARG A 106 4.34 9.63 -4.67
CA ARG A 106 5.34 10.33 -5.52
C ARG A 106 5.01 11.81 -5.76
N LYS A 107 3.73 12.19 -5.70
CA LYS A 107 3.29 13.59 -5.86
C LYS A 107 3.49 14.45 -4.61
N LEU A 108 3.69 13.81 -3.45
CA LEU A 108 3.59 14.47 -2.14
C LEU A 108 4.79 14.17 -1.22
N ARG A 109 5.70 13.25 -1.60
CA ARG A 109 6.81 12.85 -0.74
C ARG A 109 7.95 13.89 -0.76
N PRO A 110 8.44 14.33 0.42
CA PRO A 110 9.63 15.16 0.51
C PRO A 110 10.90 14.41 0.06
N TYR A 111 11.75 15.07 -0.72
CA TYR A 111 13.09 14.59 -1.02
C TYR A 111 13.91 14.51 0.28
N ARG A 112 14.57 13.37 0.54
CA ARG A 112 15.57 13.20 1.61
C ARG A 112 16.95 12.99 0.98
N GLY A 113 17.67 14.08 0.77
CA GLY A 113 19.12 14.04 0.61
C GLY A 113 19.78 13.95 1.99
N LYS A 114 21.06 13.54 2.04
CA LYS A 114 21.86 13.35 3.27
C LYS A 114 21.85 14.54 4.24
N TYR A 115 21.46 15.74 3.79
CA TYR A 115 21.44 16.99 4.58
C TYR A 115 20.17 17.84 4.46
N ILE A 116 19.14 17.44 3.70
CA ILE A 116 17.97 18.30 3.47
C ILE A 116 16.68 17.47 3.44
N ARG A 117 15.69 17.89 4.25
CA ARG A 117 14.29 17.44 4.17
C ARG A 117 13.48 18.57 3.53
N VAL A 118 13.03 18.40 2.29
CA VAL A 118 12.19 19.40 1.61
C VAL A 118 10.73 18.97 1.66
N TYR A 119 9.95 19.55 2.57
CA TYR A 119 8.51 19.33 2.68
C TYR A 119 7.76 20.20 1.67
N TYR A 120 7.11 19.58 0.68
CA TYR A 120 6.19 20.31 -0.20
C TYR A 120 4.77 20.28 0.39
N GLY A 121 4.11 21.44 0.41
CA GLY A 121 2.68 21.56 0.75
C GLY A 121 2.31 21.69 2.23
N GLY A 122 3.14 22.35 3.06
CA GLY A 122 2.75 22.69 4.43
C GLY A 122 2.61 21.50 5.39
N LEU A 123 3.02 20.29 4.96
CA LEU A 123 3.16 19.11 5.81
C LEU A 123 4.28 19.38 6.82
N ARG A 124 3.92 19.99 7.95
CA ARG A 124 4.81 20.16 9.10
C ARG A 124 5.40 18.82 9.49
N SER A 125 6.65 18.86 9.93
CA SER A 125 7.37 17.74 10.52
C SER A 125 6.51 17.08 11.60
N LEU A 126 5.96 15.90 11.33
CA LEU A 126 5.43 15.01 12.35
C LEU A 126 6.60 14.25 13.01
N TRP A 127 7.62 14.97 13.48
CA TRP A 127 8.69 14.55 14.38
C TRP A 127 9.40 15.81 14.88
#